data_AF-A0A0B7GKW4-F1
#
_entry.id   AF-A0A0B7GKW4-F1
#
_cell.length_a   1.000
_cell.length_b   1.000
_cell.length_c   1.000
_cell.angle_alpha   90.00
_cell.angle_beta   90.00
_cell.angle_gamma   90.00
#
_symmetry.space_group_name_H-M   'P 1'
#
loop_
_entity.id
_entity.type
_entity.pdbx_description
1 polymer ?
#
loop_
_entity_poly.entity_id
_entity_poly.type
_entity_poly.pdbx_seq_one_letter_code
_entity_poly.pdbx_strand_id
1 'polypeptide(L)'
;MTKQELVIFINKHRDMIGKFHIALDKQFEGQFTLGYYYDEKSKQYKVYEVNERQDIWIRDEFKNESDAINRLYRLIKTKFWIKETPILLDDSEID
;
A
#
# COMPACT_ATOMS: atom_id res chain seq x y z
N MET A 1 -0.66 -6.71 8.83
CA MET A 1 0.12 -5.46 8.90
C MET A 1 -0.76 -4.37 9.47
N THR A 2 -0.23 -3.54 10.36
CA THR A 2 -0.90 -2.34 10.86
C THR A 2 -0.70 -1.16 9.91
N LYS A 3 -1.55 -0.14 10.01
CA LYS A 3 -1.39 1.09 9.24
C LYS A 3 -0.04 1.76 9.49
N GLN A 4 0.46 1.73 10.73
CA GLN A 4 1.75 2.31 11.10
C GLN A 4 2.91 1.56 10.42
N GLU A 5 2.88 0.23 10.41
CA GLU A 5 3.87 -0.59 9.68
C GLU A 5 3.87 -0.27 8.19
N LEU A 6 2.68 -0.08 7.58
CA LEU A 6 2.58 0.33 6.18
C LEU A 6 3.19 1.72 5.95
N VAL A 7 2.94 2.70 6.83
CA VAL A 7 3.54 4.04 6.73
C VAL A 7 5.07 3.97 6.81
N ILE A 8 5.61 3.19 7.74
CA ILE A 8 7.06 2.98 7.87
C ILE A 8 7.61 2.36 6.58
N PHE A 9 6.92 1.35 6.02
CA PHE A 9 7.31 0.72 4.76
C PHE A 9 7.31 1.71 3.59
N ILE A 10 6.26 2.54 3.44
CA ILE A 10 6.16 3.56 2.39
C ILE A 10 7.29 4.58 2.50
N ASN A 11 7.56 5.07 3.71
CA ASN A 11 8.62 6.04 3.96
C ASN A 11 10.00 5.47 3.65
N LYS A 12 10.25 4.21 4.04
CA LYS A 12 11.51 3.50 3.77
C LYS A 12 11.79 3.33 2.27
N HIS A 13 10.74 3.19 1.45
CA HIS A 13 10.87 2.95 0.01
C HIS A 13 10.39 4.13 -0.84
N ARG A 14 10.42 5.36 -0.28
CA ARG A 14 9.87 6.55 -0.94
C ARG A 14 10.52 6.81 -2.29
N ASP A 15 11.82 6.59 -2.40
CA ASP A 15 12.58 6.76 -3.65
C ASP A 15 12.12 5.79 -4.75
N MET A 16 11.76 4.56 -4.38
CA MET A 16 11.25 3.55 -5.32
C MET A 16 9.81 3.83 -5.76
N ILE A 17 8.99 4.35 -4.83
CA ILE A 17 7.60 4.73 -5.09
C ILE A 17 7.55 6.00 -5.98
N GLY A 18 8.55 6.87 -5.85
CA GLY A 18 8.73 8.06 -6.67
C GLY A 18 7.54 9.01 -6.58
N LYS A 19 6.99 9.38 -7.75
CA LYS A 19 5.88 10.36 -7.84
C LYS A 19 4.53 9.82 -7.35
N PHE A 20 4.40 8.53 -7.09
CA PHE A 20 3.11 7.99 -6.66
C PHE A 20 2.72 8.53 -5.29
N HIS A 21 1.46 8.93 -5.18
CA HIS A 21 0.82 9.25 -3.91
C HIS A 21 0.22 7.99 -3.31
N ILE A 22 0.46 7.75 -2.02
CA ILE A 22 -0.17 6.65 -1.30
C ILE A 22 -1.18 7.24 -0.31
N ALA A 23 -2.46 7.08 -0.61
CA ALA A 23 -3.55 7.60 0.21
C ALA A 23 -4.04 6.52 1.20
N LEU A 24 -4.06 6.87 2.48
CA LEU A 24 -4.51 5.99 3.56
C LEU A 24 -5.79 6.57 4.17
N ASP A 25 -6.77 5.72 4.44
CA ASP A 25 -8.08 6.04 5.02
C ASP A 25 -8.93 7.06 4.24
N LYS A 26 -8.55 7.38 3.00
CA LYS A 26 -9.26 8.35 2.18
C LYS A 26 -9.14 8.05 0.70
N GLN A 27 -10.21 8.41 -0.01
CA GLN A 27 -10.17 8.47 -1.47
C GLN A 27 -9.50 9.78 -1.90
N PHE A 28 -8.53 9.67 -2.78
CA PHE A 28 -7.84 10.79 -3.41
C PHE A 28 -7.72 10.49 -4.91
N GLU A 29 -8.27 11.39 -5.72
CA GLU A 29 -8.45 11.17 -7.17
C GLU A 29 -7.31 11.76 -8.01
N GLY A 30 -6.21 12.15 -7.37
CA GLY A 30 -5.03 12.62 -8.09
C GLY A 30 -4.39 11.50 -8.91
N GLN A 31 -3.82 11.87 -10.07
CA GLN A 31 -3.06 10.93 -10.90
C GLN A 31 -1.95 10.24 -10.09
N PHE A 32 -1.60 9.02 -10.48
CA PHE A 32 -0.55 8.23 -9.83
C PHE A 32 -0.84 7.97 -8.35
N THR A 33 -2.09 7.65 -8.01
CA THR A 33 -2.47 7.34 -6.63
C THR A 33 -2.72 5.86 -6.44
N LEU A 34 -2.18 5.29 -5.36
CA LEU A 34 -2.67 4.02 -4.80
C LEU A 34 -3.25 4.32 -3.44
N GLY A 35 -4.30 3.63 -3.03
CA GLY A 35 -4.80 3.84 -1.68
C GLY A 35 -5.84 2.85 -1.24
N TYR A 36 -6.31 3.06 -0.01
CA TYR A 36 -7.51 2.44 0.48
C TYR A 36 -8.38 3.44 1.24
N TYR A 37 -9.68 3.18 1.30
CA TYR A 37 -10.63 3.95 2.08
C TYR A 37 -11.83 3.09 2.49
N TYR A 38 -12.56 3.51 3.52
CA TYR A 38 -13.83 2.91 3.89
C TYR A 38 -14.97 3.52 3.05
N ASP A 39 -15.68 2.71 2.29
CA ASP A 39 -16.89 3.12 1.57
C ASP A 39 -18.13 2.90 2.44
N GLU A 40 -18.71 3.98 2.93
CA GLU A 40 -19.93 3.97 3.75
C GLU A 40 -21.13 3.31 3.02
N LYS A 41 -21.18 3.38 1.68
CA LYS A 41 -22.30 2.83 0.91
C LYS A 41 -22.27 1.31 0.90
N SER A 42 -21.11 0.72 0.59
CA SER A 42 -20.96 -0.74 0.57
C SER A 42 -20.60 -1.32 1.94
N LYS A 43 -20.25 -0.46 2.92
CA LYS A 43 -19.73 -0.83 4.25
C LYS A 43 -18.47 -1.70 4.17
N GLN A 44 -17.62 -1.40 3.20
CA GLN A 44 -16.38 -2.14 2.93
C GLN A 44 -15.21 -1.20 2.71
N TYR A 45 -14.02 -1.67 3.06
CA TYR A 45 -12.76 -1.05 2.68
C TYR A 45 -12.44 -1.38 1.23
N LYS A 46 -12.18 -0.36 0.42
CA LYS A 46 -11.81 -0.51 -0.98
C LYS A 46 -10.35 -0.15 -1.17
N VAL A 47 -9.61 -1.02 -1.85
CA VAL A 47 -8.26 -0.72 -2.33
C VAL A 47 -8.38 -0.27 -3.79
N TYR A 48 -7.76 0.86 -4.13
CA TYR A 48 -7.91 1.47 -5.43
C TYR A 48 -6.59 1.97 -6.00
N GLU A 49 -6.60 2.20 -7.30
CA GLU A 49 -5.54 2.85 -8.05
C GLU A 49 -6.14 3.90 -8.98
N VAL A 50 -5.48 5.05 -9.07
CA VAL A 50 -5.78 6.10 -10.05
C VAL A 50 -4.67 6.08 -11.10
N ASN A 51 -5.04 5.78 -12.34
CA ASN A 51 -4.09 5.73 -13.44
C ASN A 51 -3.70 7.14 -13.94
N GLU A 52 -2.85 7.20 -14.97
CA GLU A 52 -2.40 8.49 -15.56
C GLU A 52 -3.54 9.29 -16.19
N ARG A 53 -4.60 8.62 -16.64
CA ARG A 53 -5.79 9.21 -17.27
C ARG A 53 -6.87 9.61 -16.25
N GLN A 54 -6.57 9.51 -14.96
CA GLN A 54 -7.50 9.76 -13.84
C GLN A 54 -8.66 8.77 -13.72
N ASP A 55 -8.56 7.60 -14.35
CA ASP A 55 -9.54 6.54 -14.09
C ASP A 55 -9.25 5.89 -12.73
N ILE A 56 -10.29 5.79 -11.91
CA ILE A 56 -10.24 5.12 -10.61
C ILE A 56 -10.61 3.66 -10.78
N TRP A 57 -9.69 2.78 -10.45
CA TRP A 57 -9.88 1.34 -10.53
C TRP A 57 -9.93 0.77 -9.13
N ILE A 58 -11.09 0.24 -8.73
CA ILE A 58 -11.20 -0.56 -7.51
C ILE A 58 -10.54 -1.90 -7.78
N ARG A 59 -9.48 -2.18 -7.03
CA ARG A 59 -8.71 -3.41 -7.15
C ARG A 59 -9.39 -4.55 -6.40
N ASP A 60 -9.79 -4.29 -5.16
CA ASP A 60 -10.40 -5.27 -4.26
C ASP A 60 -11.22 -4.58 -3.16
N GLU A 61 -12.16 -5.31 -2.56
CA GLU A 61 -13.01 -4.85 -1.45
C GLU A 61 -12.93 -5.82 -0.26
N PHE A 62 -12.96 -5.28 0.97
CA PHE A 62 -12.74 -6.04 2.20
C PHE A 62 -13.68 -5.57 3.31
N LYS A 63 -14.07 -6.49 4.21
CA LYS A 63 -14.91 -6.15 5.38
C LYS A 63 -14.12 -5.47 6.51
N ASN A 64 -12.81 -5.65 6.55
CA ASN A 64 -11.95 -5.12 7.61
C ASN A 64 -10.75 -4.36 7.02
N GLU A 65 -10.23 -3.42 7.81
CA GLU A 65 -9.15 -2.52 7.41
C GLU A 65 -7.83 -3.27 7.21
N SER A 66 -7.52 -4.25 8.07
CA SER A 66 -6.26 -5.00 8.03
C SER A 66 -6.05 -5.71 6.70
N ASP A 67 -7.09 -6.32 6.14
CA ASP A 67 -7.00 -6.98 4.83
C ASP A 67 -6.79 -5.98 3.70
N ALA A 68 -7.44 -4.81 3.75
CA ALA A 68 -7.22 -3.74 2.79
C ALA A 68 -5.79 -3.18 2.87
N ILE A 69 -5.26 -2.99 4.08
CA ILE A 69 -3.86 -2.58 4.33
C ILE A 69 -2.90 -3.62 3.76
N ASN A 70 -3.10 -4.90 4.07
CA ASN A 70 -2.26 -5.99 3.55
C ASN A 70 -2.31 -6.05 2.02
N ARG A 71 -3.49 -5.82 1.42
CA ARG A 71 -3.63 -5.79 -0.03
C ARG A 71 -2.94 -4.59 -0.66
N LEU A 72 -3.07 -3.40 -0.09
CA LEU A 72 -2.37 -2.20 -0.55
C LEU A 72 -0.84 -2.38 -0.46
N TYR A 73 -0.34 -2.93 0.65
CA TYR A 73 1.07 -3.29 0.81
C TYR A 73 1.57 -4.20 -0.33
N ARG A 74 0.83 -5.29 -0.62
CA ARG A 74 1.18 -6.20 -1.73
C ARG A 74 1.15 -5.48 -3.08
N LEU A 75 0.14 -4.63 -3.30
CA LEU A 75 0.02 -3.84 -4.54
C LEU A 75 1.22 -2.92 -4.73
N ILE A 76 1.65 -2.20 -3.70
CA ILE A 76 2.85 -1.33 -3.72
C ILE A 76 4.09 -2.17 -4.04
N LYS A 77 4.30 -3.29 -3.33
CA LYS A 77 5.45 -4.17 -3.58
C LYS A 77 5.52 -4.66 -5.02
N THR A 78 4.40 -5.18 -5.53
CA THR A 78 4.33 -5.69 -6.90
C THR A 78 4.54 -4.57 -7.92
N LYS A 79 3.90 -3.41 -7.72
CA LYS A 79 3.95 -2.31 -8.68
C LYS A 79 5.34 -1.69 -8.82
N PHE A 80 6.03 -1.53 -7.69
CA PHE A 80 7.36 -0.90 -7.66
C PHE A 80 8.50 -1.91 -7.55
N TRP A 81 8.20 -3.20 -7.75
CA TRP A 81 9.18 -4.29 -7.71
C TRP A 81 10.06 -4.27 -6.45
N ILE A 82 9.46 -3.90 -5.30
CA ILE A 82 10.16 -3.81 -4.02
C ILE A 82 10.38 -5.23 -3.53
N LYS A 83 11.61 -5.70 -3.67
CA LYS A 83 12.09 -6.94 -3.05
C LYS A 83 12.28 -6.66 -1.56
N GLU A 84 11.65 -7.46 -0.72
CA GLU A 84 12.18 -7.59 0.63
C GLU A 84 13.46 -8.41 0.49
N THR A 85 14.59 -7.78 0.74
CA THR A 85 15.75 -8.56 1.19
C THR A 85 15.27 -9.29 2.44
N PRO A 86 15.27 -10.64 2.47
CA PRO A 86 15.15 -11.33 3.73
C PRO A 86 16.20 -10.70 4.64
N ILE A 87 15.81 -10.28 5.83
CA ILE A 87 16.79 -9.97 6.85
C ILE A 87 17.50 -11.29 7.07
N LEU A 88 18.67 -11.48 6.44
CA LEU A 88 19.68 -12.37 6.98
C LEU A 88 19.94 -11.77 8.36
N LEU A 89 19.35 -12.37 9.39
CA LEU A 89 19.90 -12.25 10.73
C LEU A 89 21.33 -12.73 10.55
N ASP A 90 22.25 -11.78 10.54
CA ASP A 90 23.66 -12.07 10.50
C ASP A 90 23.90 -13.00 11.70
N ASP A 91 24.26 -14.24 11.41
CA ASP A 91 24.87 -15.15 12.38
C ASP A 91 26.23 -14.55 12.74
N SER A 92 26.23 -13.37 13.37
CA SER A 92 27.41 -12.83 14.03
C SER A 92 27.60 -13.64 15.29
N GLU A 93 28.39 -14.70 15.13
CA GLU A 93 29.36 -15.24 16.08
C GLU A 93 29.28 -14.58 17.46
N ILE A 94 28.77 -15.33 18.44
CA ILE A 94 29.13 -15.12 19.83
C ILE A 94 29.99 -16.34 20.21
N ASP A 95 31.29 -16.11 20.08
CA ASP A 95 32.47 -16.74 20.71
C ASP A 95 32.30 -18.12 21.39
#